data_AF-S4XU42-F1
#
_entry.id   AF-S4XU42-F1
#
_cell.length_a   1.000
_cell.length_b   1.000
_cell.length_c   1.000
_cell.angle_alpha   90.00
_cell.angle_beta   90.00
_cell.angle_gamma   90.00
#
_symmetry.space_group_name_H-M   'P 1'
#
loop_
_entity.id
_entity.type
_entity.pdbx_description
1 polymer ?
#
loop_
_entity_poly.entity_id
_entity_poly.type
_entity_poly.pdbx_seq_one_letter_code
_entity_poly.pdbx_strand_id
1 'polypeptide(L)'
;MDEPSDAEVLPGDPRFERDPALDVDNVSAAEEKRSHNMGQNCMGCHQPHGPGKGLFTAAGTVYAPSGTPVAGGTVELRTAAEGEGDLVLSVAIDGNGNFFTTEPLPFPDQALFFLLRAPAGGGTNNMPFPSISGACNLCHNEQRRILVE
;
A
#
# COMPACT_ATOMS: atom_id res chain seq x y z
N MET A 1 18.19 -28.80 25.71
CA MET A 1 18.94 -27.83 24.89
C MET A 1 18.32 -27.93 23.52
N ASP A 2 17.35 -27.07 23.23
CA ASP A 2 16.85 -26.93 21.85
C ASP A 2 17.98 -26.30 21.04
N GLU A 3 18.44 -27.00 20.01
CA GLU A 3 19.30 -26.39 19.02
C GLU A 3 18.55 -25.22 18.37
N PRO A 4 19.20 -24.08 18.08
CA PRO A 4 18.58 -23.06 17.26
C PRO A 4 18.24 -23.72 15.93
N SER A 5 16.95 -23.76 15.59
CA SER A 5 16.51 -24.43 14.37
C SER A 5 17.18 -23.81 13.16
N ASP A 6 17.81 -24.64 12.33
CA ASP A 6 18.28 -24.33 10.96
C ASP A 6 17.12 -23.93 10.01
N ALA A 7 15.99 -23.47 10.56
CA ALA A 7 14.86 -22.99 9.80
C ALA A 7 15.24 -21.67 9.10
N GLU A 8 15.03 -21.66 7.78
CA GLU A 8 15.21 -20.49 6.91
C GLU A 8 14.56 -19.23 7.54
N VAL A 9 15.31 -18.14 7.58
CA VAL A 9 14.84 -16.84 8.08
C VAL A 9 14.04 -16.16 6.98
N LEU A 10 12.71 -16.22 7.10
CA LEU A 10 11.78 -15.67 6.11
C LEU A 10 11.40 -14.21 6.43
N PRO A 11 10.93 -13.42 5.46
CA PRO A 11 10.41 -12.08 5.72
C PRO A 11 9.31 -12.09 6.81
N GLY A 12 9.49 -11.27 7.82
CA GLY A 12 8.59 -11.15 8.99
C GLY A 12 9.07 -11.92 10.22
N ASP A 13 10.08 -12.78 10.08
CA ASP A 13 10.76 -13.38 11.23
C ASP A 13 11.54 -12.30 12.00
N PRO A 14 11.40 -12.20 13.34
CA PRO A 14 12.18 -11.25 14.14
C PRO A 14 13.71 -11.38 14.01
N ARG A 15 14.19 -12.55 13.56
CA ARG A 15 15.61 -12.82 13.29
C ARG A 15 16.08 -12.25 11.95
N PHE A 16 15.17 -11.76 11.10
CA PHE A 16 15.54 -11.19 9.82
C PHE A 16 16.28 -9.86 10.02
N GLU A 17 17.57 -9.87 9.70
CA GLU A 17 18.42 -8.68 9.67
C GLU A 17 18.28 -7.99 8.31
N ARG A 18 17.65 -6.82 8.32
CA ARG A 18 17.45 -6.01 7.13
C ARG A 18 18.70 -5.19 6.81
N ASP A 19 19.07 -5.16 5.53
CA ASP A 19 20.13 -4.27 5.03
C ASP A 19 19.69 -2.80 5.16
N PRO A 20 20.41 -1.96 5.93
CA PRO A 20 20.09 -0.53 6.07
C PRO A 20 20.08 0.24 4.75
N ALA A 21 20.78 -0.24 3.71
CA ALA A 21 20.75 0.38 2.38
C ALA A 21 19.37 0.30 1.71
N LEU A 22 18.47 -0.54 2.22
CA LEU A 22 17.09 -0.64 1.75
C LEU A 22 16.18 0.41 2.36
N ASP A 23 16.61 1.13 3.41
CA ASP A 23 15.82 2.15 4.11
C ASP A 23 15.94 3.49 3.41
N VAL A 24 15.20 3.61 2.31
CA VAL A 24 15.18 4.78 1.46
C VAL A 24 13.77 5.21 1.14
N ASP A 25 13.61 6.49 0.81
CA ASP A 25 12.37 7.02 0.29
C ASP A 25 11.99 6.32 -1.03
N ASN A 26 10.76 5.86 -1.07
CA ASN A 26 10.18 5.15 -2.20
C ASN A 26 8.67 5.43 -2.23
N VAL A 27 8.24 6.16 -3.26
CA VAL A 27 6.85 6.56 -3.46
C VAL A 27 6.48 6.24 -4.89
N SER A 28 5.28 5.70 -5.10
CA SER A 28 4.78 5.35 -6.43
C SER A 28 4.57 6.60 -7.27
N ALA A 29 4.86 6.47 -8.56
CA ALA A 29 4.73 7.54 -9.53
C ALA A 29 3.89 7.07 -10.72
N ALA A 30 3.16 7.98 -11.34
CA ALA A 30 2.36 7.67 -12.53
C ALA A 30 3.23 7.07 -13.64
N GLU A 31 2.67 6.13 -14.41
CA GLU A 31 3.32 5.41 -15.52
C GLU A 31 4.54 4.54 -15.16
N GLU A 32 5.00 4.57 -13.91
CA GLU A 32 6.13 3.78 -13.41
C GLU A 32 5.77 2.28 -13.40
N LYS A 33 6.72 1.39 -13.77
CA LYS A 33 6.45 -0.05 -13.93
C LYS A 33 7.43 -0.96 -13.20
N ARG A 34 8.27 -0.44 -12.31
CA ARG A 34 9.20 -1.25 -11.49
C ARG A 34 8.47 -2.02 -10.39
N SER A 35 7.27 -1.60 -9.98
CA SER A 35 6.48 -2.35 -9.00
C SER A 35 6.04 -3.72 -9.53
N HIS A 36 5.55 -4.58 -8.64
CA HIS A 36 5.25 -5.98 -8.94
C HIS A 36 4.23 -6.54 -7.95
N ASN A 37 3.82 -7.80 -8.18
CA ASN A 37 2.97 -8.57 -7.26
C ASN A 37 1.61 -7.91 -7.00
N MET A 38 0.99 -7.37 -8.06
CA MET A 38 -0.35 -6.76 -8.02
C MET A 38 -1.35 -7.67 -7.28
N GLY A 39 -1.99 -7.13 -6.25
CA GLY A 39 -2.97 -7.82 -5.41
C GLY A 39 -2.38 -8.52 -4.18
N GLN A 40 -1.06 -8.66 -4.09
CA GLN A 40 -0.38 -9.17 -2.90
C GLN A 40 -0.12 -8.05 -1.90
N ASN A 41 -0.01 -8.40 -0.61
CA ASN A 41 0.32 -7.43 0.43
C ASN A 41 1.77 -6.95 0.29
N CYS A 42 1.97 -5.72 -0.20
CA CYS A 42 3.30 -5.12 -0.39
C CYS A 42 4.12 -5.10 0.92
N MET A 43 3.44 -4.86 2.05
CA MET A 43 4.06 -4.81 3.37
C MET A 43 4.46 -6.20 3.90
N GLY A 44 4.23 -7.29 3.17
CA GLY A 44 4.87 -8.57 3.47
C GLY A 44 6.40 -8.51 3.29
N CYS A 45 6.86 -7.77 2.27
CA CYS A 45 8.29 -7.57 2.00
C CYS A 45 8.79 -6.19 2.45
N HIS A 46 7.95 -5.16 2.33
CA HIS A 46 8.30 -3.77 2.62
C HIS A 46 8.00 -3.39 4.09
N GLN A 47 8.56 -4.17 5.01
CA GLN A 47 8.42 -4.02 6.46
C GLN A 47 9.79 -4.21 7.16
N PRO A 48 9.94 -3.85 8.45
CA PRO A 48 11.25 -3.77 9.13
C PRO A 48 12.11 -5.05 9.08
N HIS A 49 11.47 -6.21 9.09
CA HIS A 49 12.04 -7.55 9.01
C HIS A 49 11.89 -8.18 7.62
N GLY A 50 11.95 -7.36 6.56
CA GLY A 50 11.74 -7.80 5.20
C GLY A 50 12.79 -7.25 4.23
N PRO A 51 12.88 -7.79 3.00
CA PRO A 51 13.89 -7.40 2.01
C PRO A 51 13.44 -6.26 1.06
N GLY A 52 12.21 -5.74 1.18
CA GLY A 52 11.66 -4.77 0.24
C GLY A 52 12.31 -3.39 0.35
N LYS A 53 12.65 -2.75 -0.77
CA LYS A 53 13.22 -1.39 -0.78
C LYS A 53 12.21 -0.33 -0.31
N GLY A 54 12.55 0.39 0.76
CA GLY A 54 11.66 1.29 1.48
C GLY A 54 10.69 0.54 2.39
N LEU A 55 10.41 1.14 3.55
CA LEU A 55 9.42 0.66 4.51
C LEU A 55 8.09 1.36 4.24
N PHE A 56 7.13 0.62 3.68
CA PHE A 56 5.89 1.26 3.24
C PHE A 56 5.00 1.59 4.43
N THR A 57 4.45 2.80 4.42
CA THR A 57 3.49 3.31 5.39
C THR A 57 2.06 3.19 4.89
N ALA A 58 1.86 3.23 3.57
CA ALA A 58 0.63 2.81 2.89
C ALA A 58 0.96 2.18 1.53
N ALA A 59 0.26 1.10 1.16
CA ALA A 59 0.42 0.46 -0.12
C ALA A 59 -0.77 -0.43 -0.50
N GLY A 60 -1.04 -0.52 -1.80
CA GLY A 60 -1.87 -1.57 -2.35
C GLY A 60 -2.06 -1.51 -3.86
N THR A 61 -2.99 -2.31 -4.39
CA THR A 61 -3.30 -2.39 -5.82
C THR A 61 -4.75 -2.02 -6.11
N VAL A 62 -4.97 -1.09 -7.02
CA VAL A 62 -6.30 -0.64 -7.46
C VAL A 62 -6.72 -1.38 -8.72
N TYR A 63 -7.99 -1.80 -8.78
CA TYR A 63 -8.57 -2.55 -9.88
C TYR A 63 -9.81 -1.85 -10.44
N ALA A 64 -10.03 -2.01 -11.74
CA ALA A 64 -11.30 -1.70 -12.37
C ALA A 64 -12.34 -2.79 -12.01
N PRO A 65 -13.65 -2.53 -12.20
CA PRO A 65 -14.68 -3.54 -11.97
C PRO A 65 -14.51 -4.81 -12.83
N SER A 66 -13.80 -4.71 -13.96
CA SER A 66 -13.41 -5.85 -14.81
C SER A 66 -12.40 -6.80 -14.14
N GLY A 67 -11.81 -6.39 -13.01
CA GLY A 67 -10.74 -7.11 -12.33
C GLY A 67 -9.35 -6.87 -12.91
N THR A 68 -9.18 -5.90 -13.79
CA THR A 68 -7.87 -5.48 -14.33
C THR A 68 -7.26 -4.40 -13.42
N PRO A 69 -5.96 -4.47 -13.05
CA PRO A 69 -5.29 -3.36 -12.37
C PRO A 69 -5.40 -2.06 -13.18
N VAL A 70 -5.66 -0.93 -12.49
CA VAL A 70 -5.82 0.37 -13.15
C VAL A 70 -4.49 1.08 -13.19
N ALA A 71 -3.94 1.31 -14.37
CA ALA A 71 -2.76 2.16 -14.53
C ALA A 71 -3.16 3.64 -14.41
N GLY A 72 -2.49 4.37 -13.52
CA GLY A 72 -2.74 5.80 -13.30
C GLY A 72 -3.94 6.12 -12.39
N GLY A 73 -4.13 7.40 -12.11
CA GLY A 73 -5.05 7.89 -11.08
C GLY A 73 -4.34 8.21 -9.77
N THR A 74 -5.10 8.46 -8.71
CA THR A 74 -4.55 8.86 -7.40
C THR A 74 -5.27 8.17 -6.25
N VAL A 75 -4.52 7.96 -5.17
CA VAL A 75 -5.03 7.55 -3.87
C VAL A 75 -4.77 8.68 -2.88
N GLU A 76 -5.85 9.26 -2.36
CA GLU A 76 -5.80 10.28 -1.32
C GLU A 76 -6.07 9.65 0.04
N LEU A 77 -5.32 10.08 1.05
CA LEU A 77 -5.59 9.78 2.46
C LEU A 77 -6.11 11.06 3.11
N ARG A 78 -7.30 10.98 3.70
CA ARG A 78 -8.01 12.13 4.27
C ARG A 78 -8.42 11.91 5.71
N THR A 79 -8.69 12.99 6.43
CA THR A 79 -9.04 12.94 7.86
C THR A 79 -10.51 12.63 8.14
N ALA A 80 -11.37 12.59 7.12
CA ALA A 80 -12.78 12.22 7.23
C ALA A 80 -13.26 11.33 6.06
N ALA A 81 -14.39 10.65 6.27
CA ALA A 81 -15.01 9.74 5.30
C ALA A 81 -15.48 10.47 4.03
N GLU A 82 -15.88 9.70 3.01
CA GLU A 82 -16.52 10.20 1.78
C GLU A 82 -15.70 11.25 1.02
N GLY A 83 -14.37 11.25 1.19
CA GLY A 83 -13.50 12.22 0.55
C GLY A 83 -13.53 13.61 1.18
N GLU A 84 -14.07 13.74 2.39
CA GLU A 84 -14.11 14.99 3.16
C GLU A 84 -12.88 15.15 4.06
N GLY A 85 -12.81 16.28 4.77
CA GLY A 85 -11.71 16.59 5.68
C GLY A 85 -10.42 16.98 4.96
N ASP A 86 -9.36 17.08 5.73
CA ASP A 86 -8.06 17.54 5.26
C ASP A 86 -7.36 16.44 4.45
N LEU A 87 -6.74 16.84 3.35
CA LEU A 87 -5.84 15.98 2.59
C LEU A 87 -4.52 15.82 3.37
N VAL A 88 -4.22 14.59 3.77
CA VAL A 88 -2.96 14.25 4.46
C VAL A 88 -1.89 13.87 3.45
N LEU A 89 -2.25 13.03 2.48
CA LEU A 89 -1.34 12.57 1.44
C LEU A 89 -2.10 12.26 0.15
N SER A 90 -1.47 12.51 -1.00
CA SER A 90 -1.94 12.06 -2.31
C SER A 90 -0.83 11.29 -3.01
N VAL A 91 -1.08 10.02 -3.32
CA VAL A 91 -0.13 9.11 -3.94
C VAL A 91 -0.61 8.74 -5.34
N ALA A 92 0.29 8.73 -6.33
CA ALA A 92 -0.06 8.31 -7.68
C ALA A 92 -0.21 6.78 -7.74
N ILE A 93 -1.20 6.31 -8.48
CA ILE A 93 -1.28 4.91 -8.89
C ILE A 93 -0.32 4.73 -10.07
N ASP A 94 0.58 3.76 -9.98
CA ASP A 94 1.62 3.52 -10.98
C ASP A 94 1.09 2.79 -12.23
N GLY A 95 1.97 2.55 -13.20
CA GLY A 95 1.65 1.91 -14.47
C GLY A 95 1.27 0.43 -14.38
N ASN A 96 1.45 -0.22 -13.22
CA ASN A 96 1.00 -1.58 -12.92
C ASN A 96 -0.26 -1.61 -12.05
N GLY A 97 -0.74 -0.44 -11.61
CA GLY A 97 -1.90 -0.29 -10.75
C GLY A 97 -1.61 -0.39 -9.26
N ASN A 98 -0.35 -0.36 -8.86
CA ASN A 98 0.04 -0.28 -7.47
C ASN A 98 0.16 1.18 -7.01
N PHE A 99 -0.08 1.41 -5.74
CA PHE A 99 0.35 2.62 -5.04
C PHE A 99 1.16 2.20 -3.81
N PHE A 100 2.17 2.97 -3.47
CA PHE A 100 2.96 2.77 -2.26
C PHE A 100 3.66 4.05 -1.86
N THR A 101 3.90 4.21 -0.57
CA THR A 101 4.64 5.36 -0.04
C THR A 101 5.40 4.97 1.21
N THR A 102 6.51 5.67 1.42
CA THR A 102 7.35 5.66 2.64
C THR A 102 7.11 6.91 3.47
N GLU A 103 6.29 7.84 2.99
CA GLU A 103 6.01 9.09 3.68
C GLU A 103 5.35 8.81 5.04
N PRO A 104 5.77 9.49 6.12
CA PRO A 104 5.17 9.30 7.43
C PRO A 104 3.67 9.58 7.39
N LEU A 105 2.89 8.69 8.00
CA LEU A 105 1.46 8.86 8.18
C LEU A 105 1.14 8.97 9.68
N PRO A 106 0.13 9.76 10.06
CA PRO A 106 -0.27 9.93 11.46
C PRO A 106 -1.00 8.70 12.05
N PHE A 107 -0.86 7.52 11.44
CA PHE A 107 -1.40 6.28 11.99
C PHE A 107 -0.60 5.82 13.22
N PRO A 108 -1.23 5.12 14.18
CA PRO A 108 -2.68 4.95 14.36
C PRO A 108 -3.33 6.12 15.13
N ASP A 109 -2.57 7.16 15.46
CA ASP A 109 -3.00 8.27 16.32
C ASP A 109 -4.12 9.12 15.70
N GLN A 110 -4.21 9.17 14.37
CA GLN A 110 -5.26 9.82 13.61
C GLN A 110 -5.94 8.83 12.65
N ALA A 111 -7.27 8.88 12.65
CA ALA A 111 -8.08 8.14 11.69
C ALA A 111 -7.90 8.70 10.28
N LEU A 112 -7.57 7.83 9.31
CA LEU A 112 -7.48 8.21 7.91
C LEU A 112 -8.41 7.37 7.03
N PHE A 113 -8.96 8.00 6.02
CA PHE A 113 -9.88 7.42 5.05
C PHE A 113 -9.25 7.50 3.67
N PHE A 114 -9.25 6.37 2.95
CA PHE A 114 -8.71 6.30 1.60
C PHE A 114 -9.79 6.73 0.59
N LEU A 115 -9.42 7.58 -0.36
CA LEU A 115 -10.23 7.97 -1.51
C LEU A 115 -9.44 7.69 -2.80
N LEU A 116 -10.04 6.94 -3.69
CA LEU A 116 -9.51 6.59 -5.00
C LEU A 116 -10.08 7.54 -6.04
N ARG A 117 -9.24 7.96 -6.98
CA ARG A 117 -9.66 8.63 -8.20
C ARG A 117 -9.07 7.91 -9.39
N ALA A 118 -9.93 7.47 -10.30
CA ALA A 118 -9.51 6.86 -11.55
C ALA A 118 -8.82 7.91 -12.46
N PRO A 119 -7.95 7.46 -13.38
CA PRO A 119 -7.37 8.35 -14.37
C PRO A 119 -8.46 8.98 -15.26
N ALA A 120 -8.17 10.15 -15.83
CA ALA A 120 -9.00 10.83 -16.82
C ALA A 120 -10.48 11.05 -16.41
N GLY A 121 -10.77 11.13 -15.09
CA GLY A 121 -12.13 11.35 -14.58
C GLY A 121 -13.02 10.10 -14.61
N GLY A 122 -12.43 8.91 -14.74
CA GLY A 122 -13.13 7.62 -14.81
C GLY A 122 -13.74 7.13 -13.50
N GLY A 123 -14.11 8.04 -12.59
CA GLY A 123 -14.80 7.72 -11.35
C GLY A 123 -13.97 7.81 -10.06
N THR A 124 -14.62 7.54 -8.93
CA THR A 124 -14.06 7.62 -7.58
C THR A 124 -14.68 6.56 -6.67
N ASN A 125 -13.91 6.05 -5.73
CA ASN A 125 -14.44 5.20 -4.67
C ASN A 125 -13.72 5.49 -3.35
N ASN A 126 -14.35 5.27 -2.21
CA ASN A 126 -13.79 5.62 -0.91
C ASN A 126 -14.00 4.51 0.12
N MET A 127 -13.12 4.50 1.11
CA MET A 127 -13.31 3.72 2.33
C MET A 127 -14.40 4.40 3.19
N PRO A 128 -15.50 3.71 3.54
CA PRO A 128 -16.58 4.28 4.37
C PRO A 128 -16.21 4.36 5.86
N PHE A 129 -15.14 3.66 6.26
CA PHE A 129 -14.65 3.60 7.63
C PHE A 129 -13.15 3.90 7.64
N PRO A 130 -12.60 4.43 8.75
CA PRO A 130 -11.18 4.73 8.80
C PRO A 130 -10.38 3.44 8.71
N SER A 131 -9.24 3.51 8.03
CA SER A 131 -8.33 2.39 7.99
C SER A 131 -7.61 2.25 9.32
N ILE A 132 -7.34 1.01 9.72
CA ILE A 132 -6.53 0.67 10.90
C ILE A 132 -5.06 0.43 10.55
N SER A 133 -4.73 0.43 9.25
CA SER A 133 -3.38 0.17 8.72
C SER A 133 -3.25 0.73 7.30
N GLY A 134 -2.03 1.03 6.85
CA GLY A 134 -1.75 1.31 5.45
C GLY A 134 -1.51 0.07 4.58
N ALA A 135 -1.50 -1.14 5.16
CA ALA A 135 -1.35 -2.40 4.42
C ALA A 135 -2.65 -2.78 3.71
N CYS A 136 -3.04 -2.05 2.66
CA CYS A 136 -4.40 -2.14 2.12
C CYS A 136 -4.74 -3.55 1.61
N ASN A 137 -3.82 -4.24 0.94
CA ASN A 137 -4.04 -5.61 0.47
C ASN A 137 -4.04 -6.68 1.58
N LEU A 138 -3.81 -6.33 2.85
CA LEU A 138 -4.07 -7.22 3.99
C LEU A 138 -5.57 -7.50 4.13
N CYS A 139 -6.41 -6.46 3.98
CA CYS A 139 -7.87 -6.59 4.02
C CYS A 139 -8.48 -6.66 2.62
N HIS A 140 -7.82 -6.05 1.63
CA HIS A 140 -8.28 -6.01 0.26
C HIS A 140 -7.54 -6.98 -0.66
N ASN A 141 -7.90 -8.26 -0.56
CA ASN A 141 -7.28 -9.34 -1.31
C ASN A 141 -8.11 -9.72 -2.57
N GLU A 142 -7.85 -10.90 -3.14
CA GLU A 142 -8.56 -11.39 -4.32
C GLU A 142 -10.08 -11.50 -4.15
N GLN A 143 -10.57 -11.75 -2.92
CA GLN A 143 -12.01 -11.82 -2.63
C GLN A 143 -12.63 -10.43 -2.40
N ARG A 144 -11.82 -9.42 -2.09
CA ARG A 144 -12.27 -8.06 -1.78
C ARG A 144 -11.29 -7.02 -2.33
N ARG A 145 -11.28 -6.80 -3.63
CA ARG A 145 -10.32 -5.88 -4.24
C ARG A 145 -10.58 -4.42 -3.87
N ILE A 146 -9.54 -3.59 -3.99
CA ILE A 146 -9.65 -2.14 -3.99
C ILE A 146 -10.17 -1.75 -5.37
N LEU A 147 -11.45 -1.39 -5.47
CA LEU A 147 -12.09 -1.07 -6.75
C LEU A 147 -12.26 0.42 -6.91
N VAL A 148 -12.00 0.94 -8.10
CA VAL A 148 -12.45 2.27 -8.50
C VAL A 148 -13.67 2.13 -9.41
N GLU A 149 -14.68 3.00 -9.21
CA GLU A 149 -15.97 2.99 -9.91
C GLU A 149 -16.27 4.35 -10.54
#